data_AF-A0A451B099-F1
#
_entry.id   AF-A0A451B099-F1
#
_cell.length_a   1.000
_cell.length_b   1.000
_cell.length_c   1.000
_cell.angle_alpha   90.00
_cell.angle_beta   90.00
_cell.angle_gamma   90.00
#
_symmetry.space_group_name_H-M   'P 1'
#
loop_
_entity.id
_entity.type
_entity.pdbx_description
1 polymer ?
#
loop_
_entity_poly.entity_id
_entity_poly.type
_entity_poly.pdbx_seq_one_letter_code
_entity_poly.pdbx_strand_id
1 'polypeptide(L)'
;MKQDQLNRITELVCGIANGYVQLIPGSYPIIRYACNVLQFVWTLDDDVEQPTQEKQVQPAEEGASKPEPTRSTDSLSPPAPQQPAPQPKLAPPSEPAPAPQFKLPPQSPSQPQPLAFVKGVLPGELPDEHRCWTGNDTNKRGYTGRIPAGENPVYLELHWRKDKKASPKLVGGFILDVAALEKEGYLAASSDGDIRIRLMHESDGRVYVGRSVDKRIPIGEVST
;
A
#
# COMPACT_ATOMS: atom_id res chain seq x y z
N MET A 1 34.42 4.84 -41.38
CA MET A 1 35.30 5.57 -40.44
C MET A 1 34.58 6.49 -39.45
N LYS A 2 33.39 7.05 -39.72
CA LYS A 2 32.68 7.91 -38.75
C LYS A 2 31.94 7.11 -37.64
N GLN A 3 31.47 5.90 -37.94
CA GLN A 3 30.72 5.05 -37.00
C GLN A 3 31.58 4.61 -35.79
N ASP A 4 32.83 4.20 -36.03
CA ASP A 4 33.72 3.70 -34.96
C ASP A 4 34.12 4.79 -33.97
N GLN A 5 34.16 6.06 -34.40
CA GLN A 5 34.41 7.17 -33.49
C GLN A 5 33.21 7.46 -32.59
N LEU A 6 31.98 7.33 -33.11
CA LEU A 6 30.78 7.47 -32.30
C LEU A 6 30.71 6.39 -31.22
N ASN A 7 30.95 5.12 -31.57
CA ASN A 7 30.92 4.03 -30.60
C ASN A 7 31.95 4.20 -29.49
N ARG A 8 33.18 4.65 -29.81
CA ARG A 8 34.21 4.91 -28.79
C ARG A 8 33.85 6.06 -27.86
N ILE A 9 33.19 7.11 -28.36
CA ILE A 9 32.74 8.23 -27.54
C ILE A 9 31.60 7.77 -26.61
N THR A 10 30.66 6.99 -27.13
CA THR A 10 29.55 6.44 -26.34
C THR A 10 30.07 5.53 -25.21
N GLU A 11 30.98 4.60 -25.51
CA GLU A 11 31.58 3.73 -24.49
C GLU A 11 32.33 4.52 -23.41
N LEU A 12 33.06 5.57 -23.80
CA LEU A 12 33.77 6.44 -22.85
C LEU A 12 32.79 7.18 -21.93
N VAL A 13 31.72 7.76 -22.48
CA VAL A 13 30.72 8.48 -21.71
C VAL A 13 29.97 7.54 -20.77
N CYS A 14 29.60 6.34 -21.23
CA CYS A 14 28.97 5.32 -20.41
C CYS A 14 29.88 4.84 -19.27
N GLY A 15 31.17 4.63 -19.55
CA GLY A 15 32.15 4.23 -18.54
C GLY A 15 32.33 5.28 -17.43
N ILE A 16 32.43 6.56 -17.81
CA ILE A 16 32.52 7.67 -16.85
C ILE A 16 31.25 7.76 -16.01
N ALA A 17 30.07 7.75 -16.64
CA ALA A 17 28.79 7.81 -15.93
C ALA A 17 28.65 6.67 -14.91
N ASN A 18 29.05 5.45 -15.27
CA ASN A 18 28.95 4.29 -14.39
C ASN A 18 29.90 4.39 -13.19
N GLY A 19 31.09 4.99 -13.36
CA GLY A 19 32.03 5.27 -12.27
C GLY A 19 31.47 6.30 -11.27
N TYR A 20 30.83 7.37 -11.75
CA TYR A 20 30.23 8.39 -10.88
C TYR A 20 29.00 7.87 -10.12
N VAL A 21 28.20 6.98 -10.72
CA VAL A 21 27.04 6.36 -10.04
C VAL A 21 27.48 5.51 -8.84
N GLN A 22 28.68 4.92 -8.87
CA GLN A 22 29.22 4.15 -7.74
C GLN A 22 29.80 5.01 -6.61
N LEU A 23 30.19 6.27 -6.89
CA LEU A 23 30.72 7.20 -5.89
C LEU A 23 29.64 7.94 -5.09
N ILE A 24 28.38 7.88 -5.50
CA ILE A 24 27.30 8.59 -4.82
C ILE A 24 26.70 7.66 -3.74
N PRO A 25 26.84 7.98 -2.44
CA PRO A 25 26.20 7.22 -1.38
C PRO A 25 24.69 7.20 -1.62
N GLY A 26 24.05 6.05 -1.37
CA GLY A 26 22.72 5.67 -1.84
C GLY A 26 21.50 6.49 -1.36
N SER A 27 21.69 7.75 -0.97
CA SER A 27 20.73 8.62 -0.30
C SER A 27 20.24 9.82 -1.14
N TYR A 28 20.55 9.93 -2.45
CA TYR A 28 20.05 11.03 -3.29
C TYR A 28 18.98 10.60 -4.30
N PRO A 29 17.68 10.69 -3.95
CA PRO A 29 16.56 10.26 -4.80
C PRO A 29 16.43 11.06 -6.11
N ILE A 30 16.93 12.30 -6.14
CA ILE A 30 16.88 13.19 -7.32
C ILE A 30 17.73 12.62 -8.47
N ILE A 31 18.88 12.02 -8.17
CA ILE A 31 19.79 11.48 -9.19
C ILE A 31 19.21 10.20 -9.81
N ARG A 32 18.53 9.36 -9.01
CA ARG A 32 17.83 8.17 -9.52
C ARG A 32 16.68 8.51 -10.45
N TYR A 33 15.95 9.59 -10.17
CA TYR A 33 14.87 10.06 -11.04
C TYR A 33 15.42 10.52 -12.40
N ALA A 34 16.49 11.32 -12.40
CA ALA A 34 17.13 11.78 -13.64
C ALA A 34 17.70 10.63 -14.49
N CYS A 35 18.36 9.64 -13.87
CA CYS A 35 18.87 8.46 -14.58
C CYS A 35 17.75 7.62 -15.22
N ASN A 36 16.62 7.42 -14.53
CA ASN A 36 15.49 6.66 -15.08
C ASN A 36 14.82 7.41 -16.25
N VAL A 37 14.73 8.73 -16.19
CA VAL A 37 14.17 9.54 -17.31
C VAL A 37 15.08 9.45 -18.54
N LEU A 38 16.41 9.51 -18.36
CA LEU A 38 17.36 9.38 -19.47
C LEU A 38 17.32 7.99 -20.13
N GLN A 39 17.19 6.91 -19.35
CA GLN A 39 17.01 5.56 -19.91
C GLN A 39 15.69 5.41 -20.70
N PHE A 40 14.64 6.12 -20.30
CA PHE A 40 13.35 6.09 -20.99
C PHE A 40 13.37 6.85 -22.33
N VAL A 41 14.12 7.95 -22.41
CA VAL A 41 14.27 8.71 -23.67
C VAL A 41 15.10 7.94 -24.69
N TRP A 42 16.11 7.18 -24.25
CA TRP A 42 16.98 6.41 -25.15
C TRP A 42 16.34 5.14 -25.72
N THR A 43 15.27 4.63 -25.09
CA THR A 43 14.54 3.44 -25.57
C THR A 43 13.41 3.76 -26.55
N LEU A 44 13.09 5.04 -26.76
CA LEU A 44 12.06 5.48 -27.70
C LEU A 44 12.60 5.72 -29.13
N ASP A 45 13.91 5.69 -29.35
CA ASP A 45 14.52 5.98 -30.65
C ASP A 45 14.73 4.72 -31.53
N ASP A 46 14.61 3.51 -30.97
CA ASP A 46 14.81 2.23 -31.70
C ASP A 46 13.53 1.70 -32.38
N ASP A 47 12.36 2.33 -32.19
CA ASP A 47 11.05 1.78 -32.62
C ASP A 47 10.35 2.63 -33.71
N VAL A 48 11.13 3.21 -34.63
CA VAL A 48 10.59 3.85 -35.84
C VAL A 48 11.23 3.22 -37.08
N GLU A 49 10.65 2.11 -37.56
CA GLU A 49 10.33 1.87 -38.98
C GLU A 49 9.65 0.50 -39.19
N GLN A 50 8.33 0.51 -39.43
CA GLN A 50 7.72 0.02 -40.68
C GLN A 50 6.18 0.20 -40.65
N PRO A 51 5.59 0.95 -41.60
CA PRO A 51 4.16 0.93 -41.84
C PRO A 51 3.79 0.03 -43.02
N THR A 52 2.54 -0.46 -42.97
CA THR A 52 1.69 -0.86 -44.10
C THR A 52 1.66 -2.36 -44.45
N GLN A 53 0.59 -3.04 -44.02
CA GLN A 53 -0.32 -3.61 -45.02
C GLN A 53 -1.77 -3.63 -44.52
N GLU A 54 -2.61 -2.96 -45.32
CA GLU A 54 -4.07 -2.98 -45.28
C GLU A 54 -4.64 -4.39 -45.31
N LYS A 55 -5.66 -4.64 -44.50
CA LYS A 55 -6.76 -5.51 -44.91
C LYS A 55 -8.10 -5.00 -44.38
N GLN A 56 -8.79 -4.26 -45.24
CA GLN A 56 -10.25 -4.12 -45.25
C GLN A 56 -10.95 -5.48 -45.26
N VAL A 57 -12.03 -5.63 -44.50
CA VAL A 57 -13.35 -6.24 -44.84
C VAL A 57 -14.25 -5.98 -43.61
N GLN A 58 -15.01 -4.87 -43.61
CA GLN A 58 -16.47 -4.73 -43.83
C GLN A 58 -17.40 -5.01 -42.62
N PRO A 59 -18.51 -4.24 -42.51
CA PRO A 59 -19.36 -4.15 -41.32
C PRO A 59 -20.67 -4.95 -41.47
N ALA A 60 -21.24 -5.40 -40.35
CA ALA A 60 -22.64 -5.84 -40.27
C ALA A 60 -23.22 -5.31 -38.95
N GLU A 61 -24.10 -4.31 -39.07
CA GLU A 61 -25.55 -4.40 -38.78
C GLU A 61 -25.85 -4.54 -37.28
N GLU A 62 -26.28 -3.46 -36.63
CA GLU A 62 -27.67 -2.99 -36.59
C GLU A 62 -28.54 -3.92 -35.74
N GLY A 63 -28.81 -3.49 -34.51
CA GLY A 63 -29.61 -4.22 -33.54
C GLY A 63 -30.07 -3.27 -32.45
N ALA A 64 -30.97 -2.36 -32.83
CA ALA A 64 -31.73 -1.53 -31.93
C ALA A 64 -32.49 -2.37 -30.90
N SER A 65 -32.52 -1.93 -29.64
CA SER A 65 -33.72 -2.00 -28.79
C SER A 65 -33.51 -1.23 -27.47
N LYS A 66 -34.08 -0.02 -27.45
CA LYS A 66 -34.55 0.68 -26.25
C LYS A 66 -35.76 -0.09 -25.69
N PRO A 67 -35.95 -0.15 -24.36
CA PRO A 67 -37.04 0.64 -23.79
C PRO A 67 -36.69 1.28 -22.42
N GLU A 68 -37.08 2.56 -22.30
CA GLU A 68 -37.50 3.25 -21.07
C GLU A 68 -38.85 2.66 -20.57
N PRO A 69 -39.50 3.20 -19.53
CA PRO A 69 -39.06 3.53 -18.17
C PRO A 69 -40.02 2.85 -17.14
N THR A 70 -39.69 2.79 -15.85
CA THR A 70 -40.73 2.56 -14.84
C THR A 70 -40.54 3.44 -13.62
N ARG A 71 -41.66 4.04 -13.28
CA ARG A 71 -41.95 5.14 -12.38
C ARG A 71 -42.27 4.59 -10.99
N SER A 72 -42.28 5.51 -10.02
CA SER A 72 -43.05 5.47 -8.77
C SER A 72 -42.37 4.76 -7.59
N THR A 73 -42.56 5.10 -6.31
CA THR A 73 -43.07 6.25 -5.52
C THR A 73 -42.76 5.81 -4.05
N ASP A 74 -42.94 6.70 -3.08
CA ASP A 74 -42.90 6.53 -1.61
C ASP A 74 -41.56 6.93 -0.98
N SER A 75 -41.38 8.13 -0.40
CA SER A 75 -42.20 8.84 0.59
C SER A 75 -42.59 8.00 1.80
N LEU A 76 -41.63 7.78 2.71
CA LEU A 76 -41.93 7.68 4.14
C LEU A 76 -40.89 8.48 4.93
N SER A 77 -41.38 9.58 5.52
CA SER A 77 -40.73 10.39 6.54
C SER A 77 -40.62 9.63 7.87
N PRO A 78 -39.71 10.07 8.77
CA PRO A 78 -39.20 9.27 9.88
C PRO A 78 -40.11 9.30 11.13
N PRO A 79 -40.09 8.25 11.98
CA PRO A 79 -40.63 8.35 13.32
C PRO A 79 -39.70 9.16 14.24
N ALA A 80 -40.33 9.99 15.04
CA ALA A 80 -39.76 10.98 15.95
C ALA A 80 -38.80 10.39 17.01
N PRO A 81 -37.86 11.20 17.53
CA PRO A 81 -37.00 10.82 18.64
C PRO A 81 -37.81 10.70 19.94
N GLN A 82 -37.79 9.51 20.54
CA GLN A 82 -38.25 9.31 21.92
C GLN A 82 -37.22 9.92 22.87
N GLN A 83 -37.60 10.97 23.57
CA GLN A 83 -36.88 11.51 24.72
C GLN A 83 -36.82 10.47 25.85
N PRO A 84 -35.64 10.09 26.35
CA PRO A 84 -35.51 9.42 27.63
C PRO A 84 -35.77 10.42 28.77
N ALA A 85 -36.51 9.94 29.76
CA ALA A 85 -36.93 10.65 30.97
C ALA A 85 -35.77 11.27 31.78
N PRO A 86 -36.04 12.31 32.59
CA PRO A 86 -35.05 12.92 33.48
C PRO A 86 -34.53 11.92 34.51
N GLN A 87 -33.21 11.71 34.52
CA GLN A 87 -32.53 10.93 35.55
C GLN A 87 -32.63 11.64 36.92
N PRO A 88 -32.93 10.92 38.01
CA PRO A 88 -32.84 11.44 39.36
C PRO A 88 -31.39 11.80 39.72
N LYS A 89 -31.21 13.03 40.16
CA LYS A 89 -29.98 13.57 40.76
C LYS A 89 -29.70 12.83 42.07
N LEU A 90 -28.85 11.81 42.02
CA LEU A 90 -28.32 11.16 43.23
C LEU A 90 -27.07 11.90 43.71
N ALA A 91 -27.11 12.22 45.00
CA ALA A 91 -26.08 12.91 45.76
C ALA A 91 -24.73 12.15 45.77
N PRO A 92 -23.60 12.85 46.00
CA PRO A 92 -22.28 12.24 46.07
C PRO A 92 -22.15 11.32 47.30
N PRO A 93 -21.78 10.03 47.12
CA PRO A 93 -21.34 9.20 48.23
C PRO A 93 -19.86 9.50 48.52
N SER A 94 -19.66 10.04 49.72
CA SER A 94 -18.53 9.87 50.63
C SER A 94 -17.16 9.53 50.04
N GLU A 95 -16.25 10.49 50.22
CA GLU A 95 -14.80 10.38 50.23
C GLU A 95 -14.30 9.02 50.78
N PRO A 96 -13.68 8.17 49.96
CA PRO A 96 -13.06 6.94 50.43
C PRO A 96 -11.75 7.29 51.16
N ALA A 97 -11.61 6.70 52.35
CA ALA A 97 -10.41 6.73 53.18
C ALA A 97 -9.12 6.50 52.36
N PRO A 98 -7.98 7.10 52.76
CA PRO A 98 -6.73 6.98 52.02
C PRO A 98 -6.32 5.52 51.91
N ALA A 99 -6.32 4.99 50.69
CA ALA A 99 -5.80 3.67 50.39
C ALA A 99 -4.32 3.60 50.80
N PRO A 100 -3.84 2.45 51.31
CA PRO A 100 -2.43 2.26 51.59
C PRO A 100 -1.64 2.51 50.30
N GLN A 101 -0.69 3.44 50.36
CA GLN A 101 0.28 3.71 49.31
C GLN A 101 1.13 2.46 49.12
N PHE A 102 0.67 1.55 48.25
CA PHE A 102 1.54 0.56 47.65
C PHE A 102 2.58 1.36 46.87
N LYS A 103 3.81 1.38 47.40
CA LYS A 103 5.01 1.78 46.64
C LYS A 103 5.03 0.94 45.37
N LEU A 104 4.49 1.50 44.29
CA LEU A 104 4.73 1.00 42.95
C LEU A 104 6.24 0.89 42.79
N PRO A 105 6.78 -0.27 42.37
CA PRO A 105 8.19 -0.36 42.03
C PRO A 105 8.51 0.75 41.02
N PRO A 106 9.72 1.34 41.07
CA PRO A 106 10.11 2.38 40.13
C PRO A 106 9.85 1.86 38.72
N GLN A 107 8.86 2.46 38.05
CA GLN A 107 8.61 2.20 36.64
C GLN A 107 9.93 2.51 35.96
N SER A 108 10.59 1.47 35.45
CA SER A 108 11.78 1.62 34.63
C SER A 108 11.46 2.65 33.56
N PRO A 109 12.36 3.61 33.28
CA PRO A 109 12.11 4.64 32.29
C PRO A 109 11.59 3.97 31.04
N SER A 110 10.34 4.31 30.73
CA SER A 110 9.57 3.90 29.58
C SER A 110 10.48 3.84 28.38
N GLN A 111 10.96 2.63 28.05
CA GLN A 111 11.36 2.38 26.68
C GLN A 111 10.15 2.81 25.85
N PRO A 112 10.32 3.70 24.84
CA PRO A 112 9.23 4.00 23.94
C PRO A 112 8.76 2.67 23.39
N GLN A 113 7.62 2.19 23.91
CA GLN A 113 6.93 1.03 23.38
C GLN A 113 6.79 1.37 21.90
N PRO A 114 7.43 0.60 20.99
CA PRO A 114 7.29 0.86 19.57
C PRO A 114 5.80 0.95 19.33
N LEU A 115 5.31 2.09 18.87
CA LEU A 115 3.93 2.25 18.46
C LEU A 115 3.77 1.27 17.29
N ALA A 116 3.40 0.03 17.62
CA ALA A 116 3.37 -1.07 16.68
C ALA A 116 2.06 -0.92 15.90
N PHE A 117 2.07 0.02 14.96
CA PHE A 117 0.97 0.25 14.01
C PHE A 117 0.64 -1.01 13.19
N VAL A 118 1.59 -1.96 13.18
CA VAL A 118 1.42 -3.31 12.64
C VAL A 118 1.78 -4.31 13.72
N LYS A 119 0.87 -5.24 14.00
CA LYS A 119 1.10 -6.37 14.89
C LYS A 119 1.10 -7.65 14.07
N GLY A 120 2.22 -8.38 14.09
CA GLY A 120 2.27 -9.74 13.56
C GLY A 120 1.52 -10.71 14.47
N VAL A 121 0.74 -11.60 13.87
CA VAL A 121 -0.03 -12.66 14.55
C VAL A 121 0.08 -13.97 13.77
N LEU A 122 -0.18 -15.09 14.43
CA LEU A 122 -0.25 -16.36 13.72
C LEU A 122 -1.50 -16.39 12.81
N PRO A 123 -1.46 -17.03 11.64
CA PRO A 123 -2.62 -17.10 10.74
C PRO A 123 -3.87 -17.68 11.42
N GLY A 124 -3.69 -18.66 12.33
CA GLY A 124 -4.79 -19.25 13.09
C GLY A 124 -5.35 -18.37 14.21
N GLU A 125 -4.74 -17.21 14.49
CA GLU A 125 -5.25 -16.21 15.45
C GLU A 125 -6.04 -15.09 14.75
N LEU A 126 -6.06 -15.06 13.42
CA LEU A 126 -6.89 -14.13 12.67
C LEU A 126 -8.37 -14.55 12.78
N PRO A 127 -9.31 -13.59 12.82
CA PRO A 127 -10.73 -13.90 12.75
C PRO A 127 -11.06 -14.60 11.42
N ASP A 128 -12.14 -15.39 11.40
CA ASP A 128 -12.59 -16.06 10.17
C ASP A 128 -12.83 -15.07 9.02
N GLU A 129 -13.31 -13.88 9.36
CA GLU A 129 -13.46 -12.74 8.45
C GLU A 129 -12.19 -11.88 8.45
N HIS A 130 -11.19 -12.30 7.68
CA HIS A 130 -9.98 -11.54 7.42
C HIS A 130 -9.73 -11.39 5.92
N ARG A 131 -8.90 -10.40 5.55
CA ARG A 131 -8.51 -10.18 4.15
C ARG A 131 -7.35 -11.09 3.81
N CYS A 132 -7.41 -11.78 2.67
CA CYS A 132 -6.27 -12.53 2.13
C CYS A 132 -5.69 -11.78 0.92
N TRP A 133 -4.46 -11.31 1.02
CA TRP A 133 -3.75 -10.66 -0.09
C TRP A 133 -2.57 -11.49 -0.56
N THR A 134 -2.34 -11.49 -1.87
CA THR A 134 -1.21 -12.17 -2.49
C THR A 134 -0.39 -11.18 -3.32
N GLY A 135 0.82 -10.87 -2.85
CA GLY A 135 1.79 -10.09 -3.61
C GLY A 135 2.57 -10.93 -4.63
N ASN A 136 3.21 -10.25 -5.59
CA ASN A 136 4.01 -10.90 -6.62
C ASN A 136 5.22 -10.04 -7.02
N ASP A 137 6.42 -10.63 -7.11
CA ASP A 137 7.63 -9.91 -7.54
C ASP A 137 7.59 -9.42 -8.99
N THR A 138 6.81 -10.08 -9.84
CA THR A 138 6.65 -9.73 -11.26
C THR A 138 6.06 -8.33 -11.45
N ASN A 139 5.19 -7.89 -10.54
CA ASN A 139 4.51 -6.59 -10.63
C ASN A 139 5.33 -5.50 -9.93
N LYS A 140 6.57 -5.29 -10.39
CA LYS A 140 7.50 -4.31 -9.80
C LYS A 140 7.70 -4.53 -8.29
N ARG A 141 7.63 -5.79 -7.83
CA ARG A 141 7.74 -6.20 -6.43
C ARG A 141 6.79 -5.49 -5.47
N GLY A 142 5.63 -5.09 -5.97
CA GLY A 142 4.62 -4.39 -5.20
C GLY A 142 3.25 -5.04 -5.26
N TYR A 143 2.50 -4.90 -4.18
CA TYR A 143 1.06 -5.13 -4.16
C TYR A 143 0.37 -3.87 -3.66
N THR A 144 -0.76 -3.51 -4.26
CA THR A 144 -1.57 -2.37 -3.82
C THR A 144 -2.95 -2.88 -3.43
N GLY A 145 -3.25 -2.83 -2.14
CA GLY A 145 -4.56 -3.10 -1.57
C GLY A 145 -5.35 -1.81 -1.36
N ARG A 146 -6.68 -1.95 -1.30
CA ARG A 146 -7.60 -0.87 -0.90
C ARG A 146 -8.35 -1.29 0.35
N ILE A 147 -8.52 -0.34 1.25
CA ILE A 147 -9.28 -0.50 2.48
C ILE A 147 -10.33 0.62 2.52
N PRO A 148 -11.62 0.28 2.66
CA PRO A 148 -12.68 1.26 2.84
C PRO A 148 -12.40 2.25 3.98
N ALA A 149 -12.84 3.50 3.81
CA ALA A 149 -12.77 4.50 4.85
C ALA A 149 -13.47 4.01 6.13
N GLY A 150 -12.81 4.13 7.29
CA GLY A 150 -13.38 3.75 8.59
C GLY A 150 -13.18 2.29 9.00
N GLU A 151 -12.64 1.43 8.15
CA GLU A 151 -12.28 0.06 8.53
C GLU A 151 -10.97 0.07 9.34
N ASN A 152 -11.07 -0.12 10.67
CA ASN A 152 -9.92 -0.19 11.58
C ASN A 152 -10.28 -0.99 12.86
N PRO A 153 -9.46 -1.96 13.32
CA PRO A 153 -8.24 -2.48 12.69
C PRO A 153 -8.53 -3.37 11.48
N VAL A 154 -7.52 -3.57 10.63
CA VAL A 154 -7.60 -4.50 9.49
C VAL A 154 -6.81 -5.76 9.76
N TYR A 155 -7.49 -6.89 9.64
CA TYR A 155 -6.94 -8.24 9.75
C TYR A 155 -6.53 -8.73 8.36
N LEU A 156 -5.25 -9.04 8.20
CA LEU A 156 -4.64 -9.36 6.92
C LEU A 156 -3.84 -10.66 7.01
N GLU A 157 -4.19 -11.64 6.19
CA GLU A 157 -3.30 -12.75 5.84
C GLU A 157 -2.56 -12.41 4.55
N LEU A 158 -1.22 -12.42 4.61
CA LEU A 158 -0.38 -12.05 3.48
C LEU A 158 0.37 -13.25 2.92
N HIS A 159 0.26 -13.42 1.61
CA HIS A 159 1.01 -14.36 0.81
C HIS A 159 1.87 -13.64 -0.21
N TRP A 160 2.95 -14.28 -0.65
CA TRP A 160 3.84 -13.74 -1.67
C TRP A 160 4.24 -14.79 -2.70
N ARG A 161 4.29 -14.40 -3.97
CA ARG A 161 4.75 -15.24 -5.09
C ARG A 161 5.99 -14.63 -5.72
N LYS A 162 7.00 -15.45 -5.98
CA LYS A 162 8.21 -15.03 -6.71
C LYS A 162 7.91 -14.70 -8.18
N ASP A 163 7.01 -15.44 -8.80
CA ASP A 163 6.59 -15.21 -10.18
C ASP A 163 5.16 -15.70 -10.40
N LYS A 164 4.63 -15.56 -11.63
CA LYS A 164 3.25 -15.98 -11.98
C LYS A 164 3.02 -17.49 -11.86
N LYS A 165 4.07 -18.32 -11.96
CA LYS A 165 4.01 -19.78 -11.93
C LYS A 165 4.29 -20.35 -10.53
N ALA A 166 5.00 -19.59 -9.70
CA ALA A 166 5.32 -19.98 -8.32
C ALA A 166 4.06 -20.11 -7.45
N SER A 167 4.08 -21.09 -6.55
CA SER A 167 3.07 -21.21 -5.51
C SER A 167 3.18 -20.03 -4.52
N PRO A 168 2.05 -19.49 -4.02
CA PRO A 168 2.06 -18.50 -2.96
C PRO A 168 2.72 -19.10 -1.70
N LYS A 169 3.69 -18.37 -1.15
CA LYS A 169 4.27 -18.65 0.15
C LYS A 169 3.63 -17.73 1.18
N LEU A 170 3.22 -18.29 2.32
CA LEU A 170 2.70 -17.52 3.44
C LEU A 170 3.80 -16.63 4.02
N VAL A 171 3.52 -15.34 4.19
CA VAL A 171 4.39 -14.38 4.87
C VAL A 171 4.01 -14.28 6.34
N GLY A 172 2.70 -14.24 6.65
CA GLY A 172 2.19 -14.19 8.01
C GLY A 172 0.79 -13.58 8.10
N GLY A 173 0.26 -13.55 9.32
CA GLY A 173 -0.95 -12.80 9.67
C GLY A 173 -0.60 -11.47 10.32
N PHE A 174 -1.38 -10.43 10.03
CA PHE A 174 -1.11 -9.07 10.47
C PHE A 174 -2.39 -8.37 10.91
N ILE A 175 -2.30 -7.61 12.00
CA ILE A 175 -3.31 -6.66 12.44
C ILE A 175 -2.75 -5.26 12.18
N LEU A 176 -3.40 -4.52 11.31
CA LEU A 176 -3.01 -3.18 10.89
C LEU A 176 -3.89 -2.15 11.59
N ASP A 177 -3.30 -1.23 12.33
CA ASP A 177 -3.97 0.01 12.76
C ASP A 177 -3.86 1.03 11.62
N VAL A 178 -4.82 0.95 10.70
CA VAL A 178 -4.85 1.74 9.47
C VAL A 178 -4.96 3.23 9.79
N ALA A 179 -5.72 3.60 10.82
CA ALA A 179 -5.88 4.98 11.25
C ALA A 179 -4.57 5.56 11.78
N ALA A 180 -3.83 4.78 12.59
CA ALA A 180 -2.53 5.22 13.07
C ALA A 180 -1.47 5.27 11.95
N LEU A 181 -1.44 4.27 11.06
CA LEU A 181 -0.55 4.25 9.90
C LEU A 181 -0.80 5.45 8.95
N GLU A 182 -2.05 5.82 8.74
CA GLU A 182 -2.43 6.99 7.95
C GLU A 182 -2.02 8.28 8.65
N LYS A 183 -2.35 8.44 9.94
CA LYS A 183 -2.01 9.62 10.74
C LYS A 183 -0.50 9.88 10.76
N GLU A 184 0.30 8.83 10.87
CA GLU A 184 1.76 8.92 10.82
C GLU A 184 2.29 9.05 9.39
N GLY A 185 1.43 8.99 8.37
CA GLY A 185 1.73 9.22 6.97
C GLY A 185 2.44 8.05 6.27
N TYR A 186 2.34 6.84 6.81
CA TYR A 186 2.77 5.61 6.13
C TYR A 186 1.80 5.20 5.02
N LEU A 187 0.52 5.56 5.16
CA LEU A 187 -0.53 5.35 4.16
C LEU A 187 -1.00 6.67 3.56
N ALA A 188 -1.75 6.59 2.47
CA ALA A 188 -2.38 7.75 1.85
C ALA A 188 -3.85 7.45 1.56
N ALA A 189 -4.73 8.36 1.97
CA ALA A 189 -6.11 8.40 1.51
C ALA A 189 -6.16 8.63 -0.01
N SER A 190 -7.03 7.89 -0.68
CA SER A 190 -7.46 8.13 -2.06
C SER A 190 -8.45 9.28 -2.09
N SER A 191 -8.63 9.91 -3.24
CA SER A 191 -9.69 10.90 -3.48
C SER A 191 -11.10 10.37 -3.19
N ASP A 192 -11.25 9.05 -3.29
CA ASP A 192 -12.52 8.33 -3.17
C ASP A 192 -12.88 8.00 -1.71
N GLY A 193 -12.05 8.42 -0.75
CA GLY A 193 -12.17 8.11 0.67
C GLY A 193 -11.46 6.82 1.11
N ASP A 194 -11.26 5.87 0.20
CA ASP A 194 -10.53 4.63 0.48
C ASP A 194 -9.06 4.89 0.86
N ILE A 195 -8.51 4.06 1.73
CA ILE A 195 -7.09 4.08 2.08
C ILE A 195 -6.34 3.09 1.21
N ARG A 196 -5.30 3.56 0.52
CA ARG A 196 -4.44 2.71 -0.32
C ARG A 196 -3.27 2.19 0.50
N ILE A 197 -3.18 0.87 0.62
CA ILE A 197 -2.02 0.19 1.21
C ILE A 197 -1.12 -0.31 0.10
N ARG A 198 0.17 -0.02 0.21
CA ARG A 198 1.20 -0.59 -0.66
C ARG A 198 2.11 -1.49 0.15
N LEU A 199 2.25 -2.71 -0.33
CA LEU A 199 3.19 -3.71 0.15
C LEU A 199 4.33 -3.83 -0.85
N MET A 200 5.57 -3.90 -0.36
CA MET A 200 6.77 -3.93 -1.17
C MET A 200 7.68 -5.06 -0.70
N HIS A 201 8.13 -5.91 -1.60
CA HIS A 201 9.15 -6.93 -1.30
C HIS A 201 10.50 -6.48 -1.85
N GLU A 202 11.50 -6.43 -1.00
CA GLU A 202 12.84 -5.99 -1.40
C GLU A 202 13.81 -7.16 -1.59
N SER A 203 15.00 -6.86 -2.10
CA SER A 203 16.05 -7.87 -2.32
C SER A 203 16.61 -8.47 -1.03
N ASP A 204 16.31 -7.89 0.12
CA ASP A 204 16.66 -8.41 1.45
C ASP A 204 15.72 -9.54 1.91
N GLY A 205 14.74 -9.92 1.09
CA GLY A 205 13.75 -10.95 1.42
C GLY A 205 12.62 -10.46 2.32
N ARG A 206 12.59 -9.18 2.68
CA ARG A 206 11.59 -8.62 3.59
C ARG A 206 10.46 -7.94 2.86
N VAL A 207 9.27 -8.04 3.44
CA VAL A 207 8.08 -7.33 3.00
C VAL A 207 7.85 -6.13 3.89
N TYR A 208 7.57 -5.01 3.26
CA TYR A 208 7.36 -3.72 3.88
C TYR A 208 5.95 -3.21 3.56
N VAL A 209 5.32 -2.55 4.53
CA VAL A 209 4.13 -1.73 4.30
C VAL A 209 4.50 -0.26 4.31
N GLY A 210 4.02 0.51 3.34
CA GLY A 210 4.24 1.96 3.34
C GLY A 210 4.05 2.62 1.98
N ARG A 211 4.09 3.96 1.98
CA ARG A 211 3.86 4.78 0.80
C ARG A 211 5.05 4.80 -0.15
N SER A 212 6.26 4.80 0.40
CA SER A 212 7.52 4.92 -0.35
C SER A 212 8.66 4.15 0.33
N VAL A 213 9.82 4.13 -0.32
CA VAL A 213 11.06 3.51 0.21
C VAL A 213 11.51 4.20 1.50
N ASP A 214 11.33 5.52 1.61
CA ASP A 214 11.75 6.31 2.76
C ASP A 214 10.77 6.25 3.94
N LYS A 215 9.53 5.79 3.69
CA LYS A 215 8.47 5.79 4.70
C LYS A 215 7.69 4.48 4.66
N ARG A 216 8.27 3.50 5.33
CA ARG A 216 7.79 2.12 5.39
C ARG A 216 8.16 1.43 6.68
N ILE A 217 7.43 0.36 6.98
CA ILE A 217 7.61 -0.48 8.16
C ILE A 217 7.81 -1.91 7.68
N PRO A 218 8.86 -2.62 8.13
CA PRO A 218 8.99 -4.05 7.84
C PRO A 218 7.88 -4.82 8.56
N ILE A 219 7.19 -5.69 7.85
CA ILE A 219 6.08 -6.49 8.41
C ILE A 219 6.40 -7.98 8.44
N GLY A 220 7.20 -8.51 7.51
CA GLY A 220 7.51 -9.93 7.48
C GLY A 220 8.64 -10.27 6.52
N GLU A 221 8.94 -11.55 6.39
CA GLU A 221 9.99 -12.09 5.53
C GLU A 221 9.41 -13.19 4.64
N VAL A 222 9.85 -13.24 3.38
CA VAL A 222 9.49 -14.30 2.44
C VAL A 222 10.60 -15.34 2.50
N SER A 223 10.33 -16.51 3.11
CA SER A 223 11.29 -17.62 3.10
C SER A 223 11.55 -18.05 1.66
N THR A 224 12.75 -17.81 1.14
CA THR A 224 13.11 -18.07 -0.26
C THR A 224 13.21 -19.55 -0.59
#